data_AF-A0A1E3AKU9-F1
#
_entry.id   AF-A0A1E3AKU9-F1
#
_cell.length_a   1.000
_cell.length_b   1.000
_cell.length_c   1.000
_cell.angle_alpha   90.00
_cell.angle_beta   90.00
_cell.angle_gamma   90.00
#
_symmetry.space_group_name_H-M   'P 1'
#
loop_
_entity.id
_entity.type
_entity.pdbx_description
1 polymer ?
#
loop_
_entity_poly.entity_id
_entity_poly.type
_entity_poly.pdbx_seq_one_letter_code
_entity_poly.pdbx_strand_id
1 'polypeptide(L)'
;MFVSEYLGLNDELEEMGVFDCVFDNDSSFFINLMRLKVSDVPEFKGAYQRIKDYFSEIATLLNASDSKEDKLYKTAFKRFKPLEINGINLGFSKSKYGAALEKSYENKL
;
A
#
# COMPACT_ATOMS: atom_id res chain seq x y z
N MET A 1 0.19 9.49 20.53
CA MET A 1 -1.21 9.76 20.89
C MET A 1 -2.04 8.83 20.05
N PHE A 2 -2.92 8.05 20.65
CA PHE A 2 -3.82 7.15 19.93
C PHE A 2 -5.01 7.92 19.32
N VAL A 3 -5.69 7.30 18.34
CA VAL A 3 -6.92 7.84 17.76
C VAL A 3 -8.01 7.94 18.81
N SER A 4 -8.14 6.91 19.65
CA SER A 4 -9.05 6.90 20.79
C SER A 4 -8.79 8.08 21.75
N GLU A 5 -7.54 8.33 22.12
CA GLU A 5 -7.13 9.42 23.01
C GLU A 5 -7.45 10.79 22.43
N TYR A 6 -7.20 11.00 21.14
CA TYR A 6 -7.47 12.28 20.47
C TYR A 6 -8.96 12.57 20.31
N LEU A 7 -9.74 11.55 19.98
CA LEU A 7 -11.18 11.66 19.76
C LEU A 7 -11.99 11.54 21.07
N GLY A 8 -11.35 11.16 22.18
CA GLY A 8 -12.00 10.96 23.47
C GLY A 8 -12.89 9.71 23.53
N LEU A 9 -12.54 8.66 22.78
CA LEU A 9 -13.35 7.45 22.61
C LEU A 9 -13.09 6.35 23.65
N ASN A 10 -12.13 6.52 24.56
CA ASN A 10 -11.74 5.48 25.54
C ASN A 10 -11.58 4.10 24.86
N ASP A 11 -12.23 3.05 25.40
CA ASP A 11 -12.11 1.67 24.93
C ASP A 11 -13.08 1.33 23.76
N GLU A 12 -13.84 2.28 23.24
CA GLU A 12 -14.87 2.02 22.20
C GLU A 12 -14.28 1.37 20.94
N LEU A 13 -13.07 1.77 20.52
CA LEU A 13 -12.42 1.17 19.35
C LEU A 13 -12.08 -0.31 19.60
N GLU A 14 -11.64 -0.66 20.80
CA GLU A 14 -11.34 -2.04 21.19
C GLU A 14 -12.62 -2.89 21.22
N GLU A 15 -13.71 -2.37 21.79
CA GLU A 15 -15.02 -3.04 21.82
C GLU A 15 -15.57 -3.31 20.41
N MET A 16 -15.31 -2.40 19.46
CA MET A 16 -15.69 -2.56 18.06
C MET A 16 -14.73 -3.48 17.28
N GLY A 17 -13.62 -3.92 17.86
CA GLY A 17 -12.56 -4.65 17.17
C GLY A 17 -11.85 -3.80 16.11
N VAL A 18 -11.90 -2.47 16.24
CA VAL A 18 -11.25 -1.51 15.35
C VAL A 18 -9.83 -1.23 15.84
N PHE A 19 -8.88 -1.18 14.90
CA PHE A 19 -7.49 -0.89 15.23
C PHE A 19 -7.31 0.58 15.64
N ASP A 20 -6.80 0.79 16.86
CA ASP A 20 -6.49 2.11 17.40
C ASP A 20 -5.03 2.50 17.06
N CYS A 21 -4.86 3.37 16.06
CA CYS A 21 -3.53 3.73 15.55
C CYS A 21 -2.90 4.90 16.32
N VAL A 22 -1.57 4.99 16.30
CA VAL A 22 -0.82 6.09 16.91
C VAL A 22 -0.62 7.22 15.88
N PHE A 23 -1.03 8.44 16.22
CA PHE A 23 -0.69 9.66 15.47
C PHE A 23 0.83 9.86 15.40
N ASP A 24 1.30 10.35 14.26
CA ASP A 24 2.71 10.67 13.99
C ASP A 24 3.70 9.49 14.04
N ASN A 25 3.21 8.24 13.97
CA ASN A 25 4.08 7.07 13.84
C ASN A 25 3.57 6.11 12.77
N ASP A 26 4.45 5.75 11.82
CA ASP A 26 4.19 4.66 10.89
C ASP A 26 4.09 3.36 11.68
N SER A 27 2.92 2.74 11.64
CA SER A 27 2.76 1.45 12.29
C SER A 27 3.50 0.39 11.46
N SER A 28 4.21 -0.51 12.12
CA SER A 28 4.94 -1.62 11.49
C SER A 28 4.02 -2.71 10.92
N PHE A 29 2.77 -2.37 10.62
CA PHE A 29 1.83 -3.26 9.94
C PHE A 29 2.14 -3.31 8.46
N PHE A 30 2.14 -4.53 7.94
CA PHE A 30 2.10 -4.79 6.52
C PHE A 30 0.73 -5.36 6.16
N ILE A 31 0.20 -4.97 5.01
CA ILE A 31 -1.02 -5.58 4.49
C ILE A 31 -0.65 -6.97 3.99
N ASN A 32 -1.12 -8.01 4.67
CA ASN A 32 -1.02 -9.37 4.15
C ASN A 32 -2.05 -9.59 3.03
N LEU A 33 -1.63 -9.34 1.79
CA LEU A 33 -2.47 -9.50 0.59
C LEU A 33 -3.06 -10.91 0.45
N MET A 34 -2.44 -11.93 1.03
CA MET A 34 -2.97 -13.30 0.98
C MET A 34 -4.27 -13.45 1.79
N ARG A 35 -4.48 -12.62 2.81
CA ARG A 35 -5.74 -12.61 3.58
C ARG A 35 -6.93 -12.13 2.76
N LEU A 36 -6.70 -11.30 1.74
CA LEU A 36 -7.76 -10.85 0.83
C LEU A 36 -8.35 -12.00 -0.01
N LYS A 37 -7.65 -13.14 -0.14
CA LYS A 37 -8.19 -14.32 -0.84
C LYS A 37 -9.32 -15.01 -0.07
N VAL A 38 -9.29 -14.90 1.26
CA VAL A 38 -10.16 -15.64 2.18
C VAL A 38 -10.98 -14.70 3.06
N SER A 39 -10.92 -13.39 2.79
CA SER A 39 -11.66 -12.39 3.55
C SER A 39 -13.14 -12.44 3.18
N ASP A 40 -13.99 -12.42 4.20
CA ASP A 40 -15.45 -12.34 4.14
C ASP A 40 -15.97 -10.90 4.29
N VAL A 41 -15.08 -9.95 4.57
CA VAL A 41 -15.37 -8.52 4.68
C VAL A 41 -15.96 -8.01 3.35
N PRO A 42 -17.21 -7.52 3.32
CA PRO A 42 -17.89 -7.11 2.08
C PRO A 42 -17.11 -6.08 1.25
N GLU A 43 -16.45 -5.13 1.91
CA GLU A 43 -15.63 -4.07 1.33
C GLU A 43 -14.44 -4.63 0.54
N PHE A 44 -13.95 -5.82 0.91
CA PHE A 44 -12.84 -6.50 0.24
C PHE A 44 -13.27 -7.48 -0.83
N LYS A 45 -14.56 -7.57 -1.14
CA LYS A 45 -15.06 -8.42 -2.22
C LYS A 45 -14.35 -8.08 -3.54
N GLY A 46 -13.68 -9.08 -4.11
CA GLY A 46 -12.91 -8.96 -5.35
C GLY A 46 -11.61 -8.14 -5.24
N ALA A 47 -11.23 -7.65 -4.06
CA ALA A 47 -10.03 -6.83 -3.87
C ALA A 47 -8.76 -7.58 -4.29
N TYR A 48 -8.65 -8.87 -3.93
CA TYR A 48 -7.51 -9.69 -4.32
C TYR A 48 -7.34 -9.76 -5.85
N GLN A 49 -8.43 -9.97 -6.59
CA GLN A 49 -8.38 -10.09 -8.05
C GLN A 49 -8.00 -8.75 -8.69
N ARG A 50 -8.56 -7.63 -8.21
CA ARG A 50 -8.18 -6.28 -8.67
C ARG A 50 -6.69 -6.00 -8.49
N ILE A 51 -6.12 -6.35 -7.33
CA ILE A 51 -4.69 -6.18 -7.06
C ILE A 51 -3.86 -7.07 -7.99
N LYS A 52 -4.25 -8.33 -8.14
CA LYS A 52 -3.58 -9.28 -9.02
C LYS A 52 -3.56 -8.78 -10.47
N ASP A 53 -4.70 -8.36 -11.01
CA ASP A 53 -4.82 -7.88 -12.39
C ASP A 53 -3.96 -6.64 -12.62
N TYR A 54 -4.03 -5.68 -11.70
CA TYR A 54 -3.24 -4.46 -11.76
C TYR A 54 -1.73 -4.74 -11.84
N PHE A 55 -1.19 -5.58 -10.94
CA PHE A 55 0.24 -5.92 -10.98
C PHE A 55 0.61 -6.84 -12.15
N SER A 56 -0.32 -7.67 -12.64
CA SER A 56 -0.11 -8.51 -13.83
C SER A 56 0.04 -7.66 -15.09
N GLU A 57 -0.73 -6.58 -15.23
CA GLU A 57 -0.59 -5.63 -16.33
C GLU A 57 0.78 -4.93 -16.30
N ILE A 58 1.23 -4.50 -15.12
CA ILE A 58 2.56 -3.89 -14.96
C ILE A 58 3.66 -4.89 -15.33
N ALA A 59 3.58 -6.12 -14.82
CA ALA A 59 4.54 -7.18 -15.15
C ALA A 59 4.58 -7.49 -16.65
N THR A 60 3.42 -7.49 -17.31
CA THR A 60 3.32 -7.69 -18.77
C THR A 60 4.06 -6.59 -19.53
N LEU A 61 3.88 -5.33 -19.14
CA LEU A 61 4.58 -4.20 -19.76
C LEU A 61 6.09 -4.27 -19.54
N LEU A 62 6.54 -4.67 -18.35
CA LEU A 62 7.96 -4.80 -18.03
C LEU A 62 8.61 -5.97 -18.80
N ASN A 63 7.95 -7.13 -18.88
CA ASN A 63 8.46 -8.30 -19.60
C ASN A 63 8.58 -8.07 -21.11
N ALA A 64 7.79 -7.16 -21.67
CA ALA A 64 7.80 -6.83 -23.08
C ALA A 64 8.81 -5.72 -23.43
N SER A 65 9.55 -5.20 -22.45
CA SER A 65 10.43 -4.05 -22.63
C SER A 65 11.90 -4.43 -22.47
N ASP A 66 12.72 -4.00 -23.43
CA ASP A 66 14.16 -4.33 -23.46
C ASP A 66 15.05 -3.20 -22.89
N SER A 67 14.47 -2.06 -22.50
CA SER A 67 15.21 -0.87 -22.02
C SER A 67 14.35 0.08 -21.20
N LYS A 68 14.98 0.81 -20.28
CA LYS A 68 14.31 1.86 -19.49
C LYS A 68 13.81 3.04 -20.34
N GLU A 69 14.38 3.21 -21.53
CA GLU A 69 13.97 4.26 -22.45
C GLU A 69 12.72 3.93 -23.26
N ASP A 70 12.30 2.66 -23.25
CA ASP A 70 11.12 2.18 -23.94
C ASP A 70 9.83 2.76 -23.32
N LYS A 71 8.86 3.01 -24.19
CA LYS A 71 7.51 3.43 -23.84
C LYS A 71 6.83 2.42 -22.90
N LEU A 72 7.06 1.11 -23.08
CA LEU A 72 6.47 0.07 -22.24
C LEU A 72 6.99 0.17 -20.80
N TYR A 73 8.31 0.25 -20.61
CA TYR A 73 8.92 0.51 -19.31
C TYR A 73 8.41 1.82 -18.69
N LYS A 74 8.43 2.93 -19.45
CA LYS A 74 7.95 4.24 -18.96
C LYS A 74 6.47 4.20 -18.54
N THR A 75 5.65 3.42 -19.25
CA THR A 75 4.23 3.25 -18.93
C THR A 75 4.05 2.41 -17.67
N ALA A 76 4.79 1.31 -17.52
CA ALA A 76 4.79 0.48 -16.32
C ALA A 76 5.22 1.30 -15.08
N PHE A 77 6.31 2.06 -15.21
CA PHE A 77 6.83 2.92 -14.16
C PHE A 77 5.84 4.03 -13.77
N LYS A 78 5.20 4.68 -14.75
CA LYS A 78 4.16 5.68 -14.51
C LYS A 78 2.95 5.10 -13.79
N ARG A 79 2.58 3.84 -14.07
CA ARG A 79 1.49 3.15 -13.39
C ARG A 79 1.85 2.85 -11.93
N PHE A 80 3.09 2.45 -11.66
CA PHE A 80 3.55 2.10 -10.30
C PHE A 80 3.62 3.31 -9.34
N LYS A 81 4.10 4.46 -9.83
CA LYS A 81 4.34 5.67 -9.03
C LYS A 81 3.14 6.20 -8.19
N PRO A 82 1.89 6.25 -8.69
CA PRO A 82 0.74 6.74 -7.93
C PRO A 82 0.18 5.79 -6.86
N LEU A 83 0.80 4.63 -6.59
CA LEU A 83 0.41 3.76 -5.47
C LEU A 83 0.71 4.38 -4.08
N GLU A 84 1.43 5.49 -4.05
CA GLU A 84 1.68 6.26 -2.83
C GLU A 84 0.40 6.99 -2.41
N ILE A 85 -0.27 6.46 -1.38
CA ILE A 85 -1.37 7.16 -0.73
C ILE A 85 -0.75 7.93 0.46
N ASN A 86 -0.74 9.25 0.37
CA ASN A 86 -0.31 10.08 1.49
C ASN A 86 -1.30 9.96 2.65
N GLY A 87 -0.79 9.76 3.87
CA GLY A 87 -1.59 9.70 5.09
C GLY A 87 -2.07 8.30 5.50
N ILE A 88 -1.68 7.24 4.79
CA ILE A 88 -1.74 5.87 5.34
C ILE A 88 -0.42 5.58 6.06
N ASN A 89 -0.45 5.51 7.39
CA ASN A 89 0.69 5.19 8.27
C ASN A 89 1.03 3.68 8.20
N LEU A 90 1.24 3.16 6.99
CA LEU A 90 1.49 1.75 6.70
C LEU A 90 2.79 1.58 5.91
N GLY A 91 3.75 0.87 6.48
CA GLY A 91 4.98 0.45 5.82
C GLY A 91 6.26 1.00 6.43
N PHE A 92 7.40 0.52 5.93
CA PHE A 92 8.73 0.91 6.39
C PHE A 92 9.26 2.03 5.51
N SER A 93 9.07 3.27 5.94
CA SER A 93 9.64 4.44 5.30
C SER A 93 10.58 5.14 6.29
N LYS A 94 11.81 5.46 5.85
CA LYS A 94 12.70 6.35 6.63
C LYS A 94 12.25 7.82 6.58
N SER A 95 11.37 8.16 5.62
CA SER A 95 10.80 9.49 5.48
C SER A 95 9.47 9.62 6.20
N LYS A 96 9.12 10.84 6.61
CA LYS A 96 7.80 11.19 7.17
C LYS A 96 6.60 10.97 6.23
N TYR A 97 6.87 10.63 4.97
CA TYR A 97 5.87 10.37 3.94
C TYR A 97 6.13 8.98 3.38
N GLY A 98 5.06 8.24 3.06
CA GLY A 98 5.17 6.96 2.38
C GLY A 98 5.92 7.13 1.06
N ALA A 99 6.78 6.18 0.72
CA ALA A 99 7.41 6.10 -0.60
C ALA A 99 6.96 4.78 -1.22
N ALA A 100 6.08 4.82 -2.22
CA ALA A 100 5.61 3.59 -2.89
C ALA A 100 6.77 2.75 -3.45
N LEU A 101 7.88 3.42 -3.79
CA LEU A 101 9.17 2.84 -4.09
C LEU A 101 10.23 3.70 -3.38
N GLU A 102 11.04 3.11 -2.50
CA GLU A 102 12.14 3.86 -1.88
C GLU A 102 13.17 4.23 -2.96
N LYS A 103 13.63 5.49 -2.97
CA LYS A 103 14.59 6.03 -3.97
C LYS A 103 15.87 5.18 -4.14
N SER A 104 16.24 4.40 -3.13
CA SER A 104 17.37 3.47 -3.18
C SER A 104 17.15 2.30 -4.15
N TYR A 105 15.89 1.94 -4.44
CA TYR A 105 15.51 0.88 -5.39
C TYR A 105 15.18 1.42 -6.79
N GLU A 106 14.92 2.73 -6.95
CA GLU A 106 14.72 3.37 -8.26
C GLU A 106 15.92 3.18 -9.19
N ASN A 107 17.14 3.17 -8.65
CA ASN A 107 18.37 2.98 -9.44
C ASN A 107 18.69 1.50 -9.74
N LYS A 108 17.94 0.55 -9.15
CA LYS A 108 18.16 -0.90 -9.31
C LYS A 108 17.17 -1.57 -10.28
N LEU A 109 16.06 -0.90 -10.60
CA LEU A 109 15.14 -1.24 -11.70
C LEU A 109 15.62 -0.54 -12.96
#